data_AF-A0A9X4GEX9-F1
#
_entry.id   AF-A0A9X4GEX9-F1
#
_cell.length_a   1.000
_cell.length_b   1.000
_cell.length_c   1.000
_cell.angle_alpha   90.00
_cell.angle_beta   90.00
_cell.angle_gamma   90.00
#
_symmetry.space_group_name_H-M   'P 1'
#
loop_
_entity.id
_entity.type
_entity.pdbx_description
1 polymer ?
#
loop_
_entity_poly.entity_id
_entity_poly.type
_entity_poly.pdbx_seq_one_letter_code
_entity_poly.pdbx_strand_id
1 'polypeptide(L)'
;MTSKSDDVVYSKVLIHKMVEHKNMFGIPDSKAELQSLALSEYREMVKRESFFFVDHNGFLRHQFSGEPIAASKEQLDILIGELKAKRELLDDALDCAKD
;
A
#
# COMPACT_ATOMS: atom_id res chain seq x y z
N MET A 1 -25.47 18.23 3.56
CA MET A 1 -24.94 18.53 2.21
C MET A 1 -23.60 19.19 2.43
N THR A 2 -22.49 18.50 2.16
CA THR A 2 -21.15 19.11 2.21
C THR A 2 -21.09 20.21 1.15
N SER A 3 -20.55 21.37 1.50
CA SER A 3 -20.35 22.42 0.51
C SER A 3 -19.16 22.03 -0.37
N LYS A 4 -19.13 22.48 -1.63
CA LYS A 4 -17.97 22.26 -2.51
C LYS A 4 -16.64 22.72 -1.88
N SER A 5 -16.68 23.66 -0.94
CA SER A 5 -15.52 24.12 -0.19
C SER A 5 -14.98 23.05 0.77
N ASP A 6 -15.88 22.31 1.43
CA ASP A 6 -15.51 21.28 2.41
C ASP A 6 -14.83 20.09 1.73
N ASP A 7 -15.35 19.67 0.56
CA ASP A 7 -14.76 18.59 -0.22
C ASP A 7 -13.34 18.96 -0.69
N VAL A 8 -13.13 20.20 -1.16
CA VAL A 8 -11.81 20.69 -1.58
C VAL A 8 -10.82 20.72 -0.41
N VAL A 9 -11.26 21.17 0.76
CA VAL A 9 -10.41 21.19 1.96
C VAL A 9 -10.05 19.77 2.38
N TYR A 10 -11.04 18.87 2.43
CA TYR A 10 -10.83 17.46 2.76
C TYR A 10 -9.84 16.80 1.81
N SER A 11 -10.00 16.96 0.50
CA SER A 11 -9.09 16.40 -0.49
C SER A 11 -7.66 16.89 -0.31
N LYS A 12 -7.45 18.19 0.00
CA LYS A 12 -6.10 18.73 0.25
C LYS A 12 -5.45 18.08 1.48
N VAL A 13 -6.20 17.93 2.57
CA VAL A 13 -5.70 17.29 3.79
C VAL A 13 -5.39 15.82 3.55
N LEU A 14 -6.26 15.10 2.83
CA LEU A 14 -6.04 13.69 2.48
C LEU A 14 -4.78 13.51 1.63
N ILE A 15 -4.61 14.32 0.58
CA ILE A 15 -3.41 14.29 -0.27
C ILE A 15 -2.15 14.55 0.57
N HIS A 16 -2.18 15.52 1.48
CA HIS A 16 -1.04 15.80 2.35
C HIS A 16 -0.67 14.59 3.22
N LYS A 17 -1.67 13.94 3.85
CA LYS A 17 -1.45 12.74 4.65
C LYS A 17 -0.89 11.57 3.83
N MET A 18 -1.35 11.41 2.58
CA MET A 18 -0.80 10.39 1.68
C MET A 18 0.69 10.64 1.38
N VAL A 19 1.08 11.89 1.17
CA VAL A 19 2.48 12.28 0.96
C VAL A 19 3.32 12.06 2.23
N GLU A 20 2.83 12.47 3.40
CA GLU A 20 3.53 12.23 4.69
C GLU A 20 3.76 10.74 4.94
N HIS A 21 2.76 9.90 4.67
CA HIS A 21 2.88 8.45 4.80
C HIS A 21 3.92 7.87 3.83
N LYS A 22 3.86 8.25 2.55
CA LYS A 22 4.85 7.81 1.57
C LYS A 22 6.26 8.16 2.01
N ASN A 23 6.48 9.39 2.49
CA ASN A 23 7.76 9.83 3.02
C ASN A 23 8.21 9.03 4.25
N MET A 24 7.31 8.72 5.17
CA MET A 24 7.60 7.94 6.39
C MET A 24 8.09 6.52 6.10
N PHE A 25 7.56 5.91 5.04
CA PHE A 25 7.88 4.52 4.66
C PHE A 25 8.81 4.40 3.45
N GLY A 26 9.21 5.52 2.84
CA GLY A 26 10.04 5.52 1.64
C GLY A 26 9.33 4.92 0.42
N ILE A 27 8.00 5.07 0.31
CA ILE A 27 7.23 4.54 -0.82
C ILE A 27 7.49 5.40 -2.07
N PRO A 28 8.03 4.84 -3.16
CA PRO A 28 8.30 5.60 -4.39
C PRO A 28 7.03 6.11 -5.08
N ASP A 29 7.17 7.18 -5.87
CA ASP A 29 6.06 7.83 -6.55
C ASP A 29 5.90 7.40 -8.02
N SER A 30 6.90 6.73 -8.58
CA SER A 30 6.88 6.27 -9.97
C SER A 30 7.08 4.75 -10.12
N LYS A 31 6.61 4.19 -11.24
CA LYS A 31 6.85 2.78 -11.60
C LYS A 31 8.36 2.47 -11.65
N ALA A 32 9.15 3.36 -12.25
CA ALA A 32 10.58 3.17 -12.43
C ALA A 32 11.31 3.09 -11.08
N GLU A 33 11.04 4.02 -10.17
CA GLU A 33 11.66 4.01 -8.84
C GLU A 33 11.25 2.76 -8.05
N LEU A 34 9.97 2.36 -8.12
CA LEU A 34 9.48 1.15 -7.47
C LEU A 34 10.13 -0.12 -8.05
N GLN A 35 10.37 -0.17 -9.36
CA GLN A 35 11.07 -1.29 -10.00
C GLN A 35 12.55 -1.34 -9.65
N SER A 36 13.19 -0.19 -9.41
CA SER A 36 14.60 -0.10 -9.03
C SER A 36 14.86 -0.32 -7.54
N LEU A 37 13.80 -0.33 -6.71
CA LEU A 37 13.91 -0.50 -5.26
C LEU A 37 14.45 -1.89 -4.94
N ALA A 38 15.44 -1.98 -4.04
CA ALA A 38 16.00 -3.27 -3.66
C ALA A 38 14.91 -4.15 -2.99
N LEU A 39 14.88 -5.44 -3.34
CA LEU A 39 13.88 -6.36 -2.77
C LEU A 39 13.98 -6.47 -1.23
N SER A 40 15.15 -6.22 -0.66
CA SER A 40 15.34 -6.13 0.80
C SER A 40 14.62 -4.93 1.39
N GLU A 41 14.70 -3.76 0.75
CA GLU A 41 14.03 -2.54 1.18
C GLU A 41 12.52 -2.68 1.03
N TYR A 42 12.05 -3.20 -0.12
CA TYR A 42 10.62 -3.48 -0.34
C TYR A 42 10.07 -4.45 0.72
N ARG A 43 10.83 -5.49 1.07
CA ARG A 43 10.45 -6.44 2.12
C ARG A 43 10.36 -5.77 3.49
N GLU A 44 11.28 -4.87 3.81
CA GLU A 44 11.25 -4.12 5.06
C GLU A 44 10.02 -3.20 5.13
N MET A 45 9.69 -2.51 4.03
CA MET A 45 8.49 -1.68 3.95
C MET A 45 7.22 -2.47 4.25
N VAL A 46 7.05 -3.63 3.61
CA VAL A 46 5.90 -4.52 3.84
C VAL A 46 5.85 -4.98 5.31
N LYS A 47 7.00 -5.34 5.91
CA LYS A 47 7.08 -5.74 7.32
C LYS A 47 6.74 -4.61 8.29
N ARG A 48 7.05 -3.37 7.92
CA ARG A 48 6.70 -2.16 8.68
C ARG A 48 5.24 -1.74 8.46
N GLU A 49 4.42 -2.59 7.85
CA GLU A 49 2.99 -2.36 7.64
C GLU A 49 2.70 -1.12 6.76
N SER A 50 3.60 -0.81 5.81
CA SER A 50 3.47 0.38 4.95
C SER A 50 2.23 0.37 4.06
N PHE A 51 1.62 -0.79 3.84
CA PHE A 51 0.43 -0.98 3.00
C PHE A 51 -0.77 -1.53 3.77
N PHE A 52 -0.55 -2.53 4.63
CA PHE A 52 -1.59 -3.20 5.39
C PHE A 52 -1.13 -3.47 6.83
N PHE A 53 -2.08 -3.37 7.76
CA PHE A 53 -1.89 -3.67 9.19
C PHE A 53 -3.12 -4.42 9.74
N VAL A 54 -2.96 -5.11 10.87
CA VAL A 54 -4.09 -5.69 11.61
C VAL A 54 -4.45 -4.77 12.76
N ASP A 55 -5.70 -4.31 12.82
CA ASP A 55 -6.15 -3.44 13.90
C ASP A 55 -6.35 -4.20 15.23
N HIS A 56 -6.62 -3.46 16.30
CA HIS A 56 -6.89 -4.02 17.64
C HIS A 56 -8.12 -4.93 17.70
N ASN A 57 -8.99 -4.91 16.68
CA ASN A 57 -10.18 -5.76 16.56
C ASN A 57 -9.93 -6.99 15.66
N GLY A 58 -8.72 -7.15 15.13
CA GLY A 58 -8.38 -8.28 14.26
C GLY A 58 -8.77 -8.10 12.79
N PHE A 59 -9.14 -6.90 12.34
CA PHE A 59 -9.38 -6.64 10.92
C PHE A 59 -8.06 -6.32 10.21
N LEU A 60 -7.83 -6.96 9.06
CA LEU A 60 -6.82 -6.50 8.13
C LEU A 60 -7.33 -5.21 7.47
N ARG A 61 -6.56 -4.13 7.57
CA ARG A 61 -6.90 -2.81 7.02
C ARG A 61 -5.83 -2.32 6.07
N HIS A 62 -6.27 -1.55 5.08
CA HIS A 62 -5.36 -0.79 4.23
C HIS A 62 -4.95 0.51 4.93
N GLN A 63 -3.65 0.80 4.95
CA GLN A 63 -3.06 1.87 5.76
C GLN A 63 -3.56 3.27 5.36
N PHE A 64 -3.81 3.51 4.07
CA PHE A 64 -4.23 4.85 3.60
C PHE A 64 -5.72 5.11 3.79
N SER A 65 -6.57 4.11 3.54
CA SER A 65 -8.03 4.26 3.62
C SER A 65 -8.56 3.95 5.02
N GLY A 66 -7.83 3.18 5.82
CA GLY A 66 -8.30 2.63 7.08
C GLY A 66 -9.42 1.60 6.92
N GLU A 67 -9.82 1.26 5.69
CA GLU A 67 -10.95 0.37 5.42
C GLU A 67 -10.58 -1.08 5.78
N PRO A 68 -11.48 -1.82 6.46
CA PRO A 68 -11.32 -3.27 6.63
C PRO A 68 -11.41 -3.95 5.26
N ILE A 69 -10.42 -4.76 4.93
CA ILE A 69 -10.38 -5.54 3.69
C ILE A 69 -10.57 -7.05 3.92
N ALA A 70 -10.33 -7.52 5.15
CA ALA A 70 -10.64 -8.89 5.56
C ALA A 70 -10.82 -8.97 7.09
N ALA A 71 -11.68 -9.89 7.52
CA ALA A 71 -11.96 -10.20 8.92
C ALA A 71 -11.73 -11.69 9.26
N SER A 72 -11.52 -12.54 8.24
CA SER A 72 -11.24 -13.96 8.41
C SER A 72 -10.09 -14.44 7.53
N LYS A 73 -9.54 -15.61 7.84
CA LYS A 73 -8.46 -16.23 7.06
C LYS A 73 -8.93 -16.58 5.66
N GLU A 74 -10.15 -17.08 5.51
CA GLU A 74 -10.73 -17.48 4.22
C GLU A 74 -10.89 -16.27 3.29
N GLN A 75 -11.30 -15.12 3.83
CA GLN A 75 -11.36 -13.86 3.07
C GLN A 75 -9.97 -13.42 2.61
N LEU A 76 -8.98 -13.51 3.50
CA LEU A 76 -7.59 -13.18 3.17
C LEU A 76 -7.00 -14.15 2.13
N ASP A 77 -7.31 -15.45 2.21
CA ASP A 77 -6.84 -16.46 1.25
C ASP A 77 -7.40 -16.21 -0.15
N ILE A 78 -8.67 -15.80 -0.26
CA ILE A 78 -9.27 -15.37 -1.54
C ILE A 78 -8.53 -14.15 -2.10
N LEU A 79 -8.27 -13.14 -1.26
CA LEU A 79 -7.53 -11.95 -1.66
C LEU A 79 -6.10 -12.29 -2.12
N ILE A 80 -5.40 -13.16 -1.39
CA ILE A 80 -4.07 -13.66 -1.77
C ILE A 80 -4.13 -14.39 -3.11
N GLY A 81 -5.16 -15.21 -3.35
CA GLY A 81 -5.37 -15.89 -4.63
C GLY A 81 -5.45 -14.91 -5.80
N GLU A 82 -6.25 -13.84 -5.66
CA GLU A 82 -6.36 -12.79 -6.67
C GLU A 82 -5.05 -12.02 -6.87
N LEU A 83 -4.33 -11.70 -5.80
CA LEU A 83 -3.02 -11.04 -5.89
C LEU A 83 -1.99 -11.93 -6.62
N LYS A 84 -2.00 -13.24 -6.38
CA LYS A 84 -1.16 -14.20 -7.11
C LYS A 84 -1.53 -14.27 -8.58
N ALA A 85 -2.81 -14.22 -8.95
CA ALA A 85 -3.23 -14.18 -10.35
C ALA A 85 -2.77 -12.88 -11.04
N LYS A 86 -2.86 -11.73 -10.36
CA LYS A 86 -2.41 -10.44 -10.89
C LYS A 86 -0.89 -10.35 -11.04
N ARG A 87 -0.11 -11.09 -10.22
CA ARG A 87 1.35 -11.17 -10.32
C ARG A 87 1.81 -11.55 -11.73
N GLU A 88 1.08 -12.42 -12.41
CA GLU A 88 1.42 -12.89 -13.77
C GLU A 88 1.32 -11.80 -14.84
N LEU A 89 0.76 -10.63 -14.50
CA LEU A 89 0.68 -9.45 -15.37
C LEU A 89 1.80 -8.43 -15.09
N LEU A 90 2.65 -8.68 -14.09
CA LEU A 90 3.73 -7.78 -13.69
C LEU A 90 5.07 -8.21 -14.30
N ASP A 91 5.93 -7.23 -14.54
CA ASP A 91 7.29 -7.47 -14.99
C ASP A 91 8.12 -8.12 -13.86
N ASP A 92 9.12 -8.92 -14.22
CA ASP A 92 10.12 -9.40 -13.26
C ASP A 92 10.88 -8.23 -12.62
N ALA A 93 11.35 -8.44 -11.38
CA ALA A 93 12.12 -7.43 -10.67
C ALA A 93 13.42 -7.11 -11.41
N LEU A 94 13.70 -5.82 -11.60
CA LEU A 94 14.97 -5.34 -12.12
C LEU A 94 15.99 -5.39 -10.98
N ASP A 95 16.57 -6.56 -10.74
CA ASP A 95 17.56 -6.76 -9.67
C ASP A 95 18.90 -6.11 -10.05
N CYS A 96 18.97 -4.78 -9.97
CA CYS A 96 20.18 -4.00 -10.22
C CYS A 96 21.28 -4.21 -9.16
N ALA A 97 21.03 -5.04 -8.13
CA ALA A 97 22.00 -5.38 -7.09
C ALA A 97 22.84 -6.63 -7.43
N LYS A 98 22.68 -7.18 -8.65
CA LYS A 98 23.52 -8.25 -9.20
C LYS A 98 24.44 -7.68 -10.28
N ASP A 99 25.50 -7.02 -9.85
CA ASP A 99 26.77 -6.88 -10.58
C ASP A 99 27.93 -7.20 -9.61
#